data_AF-A0A2A8UXA1-F1
#
_entry.id   AF-A0A2A8UXA1-F1
#
_cell.length_a   1.000
_cell.length_b   1.000
_cell.length_c   1.000
_cell.angle_alpha   90.00
_cell.angle_beta   90.00
_cell.angle_gamma   90.00
#
_symmetry.space_group_name_H-M   'P 1'
#
loop_
_entity.id
_entity.type
_entity.pdbx_description
1 polymer ?
#
loop_
_entity_poly.entity_id
_entity_poly.type
_entity_poly.pdbx_seq_one_letter_code
_entity_poly.pdbx_strand_id
1 'polypeptide(L)'
;MRVSTFQNANWAKNRLMDLNVQQQYHRNQVTSGKKNLLMSEDPLAASKSFAIQHSLANIEQMQKDIADSRNVLSQTENTLQGIVKSLTRADQLTIQALNGTNSEKELKVIGTEIDQILKQVVYLANTKEQGRYLFGGDSAEKPPFTDDGTYQGGEKDIMWKLNDGYEIKAFRKGDDLLTPVIQTLVKMKDALQSGDQNALQPFLEENKKNLDSVINRTTEVGATMSTVDTFNTILSEQNLALQENRKEIEDVDLAVAISDLAYINATYEATLKAISTMSKTSILDYM
;
A
#
# COMPACT_ATOMS: atom_id res chain seq x y z
N MET A 1 40.12 64.90 -9.07
CA MET A 1 38.66 64.66 -9.06
C MET A 1 38.18 63.52 -9.98
N ARG A 2 38.71 63.34 -11.21
CA ARG A 2 38.27 62.26 -12.14
C ARG A 2 38.39 60.83 -11.59
N VAL A 3 39.41 60.54 -10.78
CA VAL A 3 39.60 59.22 -10.15
C VAL A 3 38.49 58.91 -9.13
N SER A 4 38.03 59.90 -8.35
CA SER A 4 36.95 59.73 -7.38
C SER A 4 35.58 59.57 -8.07
N THR A 5 35.31 60.32 -9.14
CA THR A 5 34.06 60.17 -9.92
C THR A 5 33.97 58.80 -10.60
N PHE A 6 35.08 58.31 -11.15
CA PHE A 6 35.14 56.96 -11.75
C PHE A 6 35.04 55.84 -10.71
N GLN A 7 35.68 56.01 -9.55
CA GLN A 7 35.56 55.08 -8.42
C GLN A 7 34.13 55.03 -7.87
N ASN A 8 33.44 56.17 -7.77
CA ASN A 8 32.05 56.26 -7.32
C ASN A 8 31.08 55.59 -8.31
N ALA A 9 31.29 55.77 -9.63
CA ALA A 9 30.47 55.14 -10.65
C ALA A 9 30.64 53.61 -10.69
N ASN A 10 31.88 53.12 -10.54
CA ASN A 10 32.15 51.68 -10.47
C ASN A 10 31.61 51.05 -9.18
N TRP A 11 31.76 51.72 -8.04
CA TRP A 11 31.15 51.30 -6.77
C TRP A 11 29.62 51.17 -6.90
N ALA A 12 28.98 52.20 -7.46
CA ALA A 12 27.53 52.23 -7.70
C ALA A 12 27.05 51.07 -8.59
N LYS A 13 27.75 50.82 -9.69
CA LYS A 13 27.46 49.70 -10.60
C LYS A 13 27.59 48.35 -9.88
N ASN A 14 28.69 48.15 -9.15
CA ASN A 14 28.91 46.89 -8.42
C ASN A 14 27.86 46.69 -7.32
N ARG A 15 27.44 47.76 -6.63
CA ARG A 15 26.38 47.69 -5.62
C ARG A 15 25.02 47.36 -6.23
N LEU A 16 24.67 47.94 -7.38
CA LEU A 16 23.43 47.57 -8.09
C LEU A 16 23.45 46.13 -8.59
N MET A 17 24.60 45.65 -9.07
CA MET A 17 24.76 44.25 -9.48
C MET A 17 24.58 43.30 -8.29
N ASP A 18 25.21 43.59 -7.16
CA ASP A 18 25.05 42.83 -5.90
C ASP A 18 23.60 42.81 -5.42
N LEU A 19 22.94 43.97 -5.35
CA LEU A 19 21.53 44.05 -4.95
C LEU A 19 20.60 43.33 -5.93
N ASN A 20 20.91 43.31 -7.23
CA ASN A 20 20.12 42.55 -8.20
C ASN A 20 20.25 41.04 -7.94
N VAL A 21 21.44 40.54 -7.64
CA VAL A 21 21.66 39.13 -7.28
C VAL A 21 20.91 38.79 -5.98
N GLN A 22 21.01 39.61 -4.95
CA GLN A 22 20.27 39.41 -3.69
C GLN A 22 18.75 39.45 -3.89
N GLN A 23 18.26 40.38 -4.71
CA GLN A 23 16.84 40.47 -5.04
C GLN A 23 16.35 39.18 -5.72
N GLN A 24 17.10 38.66 -6.69
CA GLN A 24 16.75 37.40 -7.36
C GLN A 24 16.80 36.22 -6.39
N TYR A 25 17.80 36.17 -5.50
CA TYR A 25 17.92 35.14 -4.48
C TYR A 25 16.70 35.11 -3.55
N HIS A 26 16.35 36.23 -2.91
CA HIS A 26 15.19 36.29 -2.00
C HIS A 26 13.87 36.11 -2.73
N ARG A 27 13.75 36.58 -3.98
CA ARG A 27 12.58 36.28 -4.83
C ARG A 27 12.44 34.78 -5.02
N ASN A 28 13.53 34.09 -5.35
CA ASN A 28 13.52 32.66 -5.54
C ASN A 28 13.17 31.91 -4.24
N GLN A 29 13.72 32.31 -3.08
CA GLN A 29 13.35 31.75 -1.77
C GLN A 29 11.85 31.89 -1.48
N VAL A 30 11.27 33.07 -1.73
CA VAL A 30 9.82 33.30 -1.54
C VAL A 30 8.99 32.45 -2.50
N THR A 31 9.42 32.30 -3.75
CA THR A 31 8.67 31.48 -4.73
C THR A 31 8.83 29.99 -4.52
N SER A 32 9.98 29.51 -4.05
CA SER A 32 10.26 28.09 -3.85
C SER A 32 9.88 27.60 -2.46
N GLY A 33 9.76 28.50 -1.49
CA GLY A 33 9.61 28.17 -0.08
C GLY A 33 10.86 27.55 0.56
N LYS A 34 12.00 27.51 -0.16
CA LYS A 34 13.22 26.86 0.33
C LYS A 34 14.17 27.83 1.01
N LYS A 35 14.71 27.40 2.14
CA LYS A 35 15.73 28.11 2.93
C LYS A 35 17.03 28.25 2.15
N ASN A 36 17.53 27.15 1.59
CA ASN A 36 18.72 27.12 0.75
C ASN A 36 18.31 26.72 -0.67
N LEU A 37 18.74 27.51 -1.66
CA LEU A 37 18.46 27.27 -3.07
C LEU A 37 19.50 26.38 -3.72
N LEU A 38 20.74 26.42 -3.21
CA LEU A 38 21.86 25.62 -3.68
C LEU A 38 22.36 24.67 -2.59
N MET A 39 22.73 23.46 -2.98
CA MET A 39 23.34 22.49 -2.05
C MET A 39 24.66 22.98 -1.46
N SER A 40 25.36 23.88 -2.15
CA SER A 40 26.61 24.48 -1.68
C SER A 40 26.42 25.50 -0.55
N GLU A 41 25.21 26.03 -0.34
CA GLU A 41 24.92 27.01 0.71
C GLU A 41 24.89 26.37 2.10
N ASP A 42 24.40 25.13 2.19
CA ASP A 42 24.49 24.30 3.38
C ASP A 42 24.63 22.81 2.98
N PRO A 43 25.87 22.34 2.76
CA PRO A 43 26.13 20.95 2.37
C PRO A 43 25.64 19.93 3.42
N LEU A 44 25.60 20.32 4.70
CA LEU A 44 25.16 19.44 5.78
C LEU A 44 23.63 19.27 5.73
N ALA A 45 22.88 20.37 5.60
CA ALA A 45 21.44 20.33 5.41
C ALA A 45 21.06 19.55 4.13
N ALA A 46 21.78 19.77 3.04
CA ALA A 46 21.58 19.04 1.78
C ALA A 46 21.79 17.53 1.96
N SER A 47 22.87 17.11 2.64
CA SER A 47 23.13 15.70 2.92
C SER A 47 22.03 15.06 3.78
N LYS A 48 21.54 15.77 4.80
CA LYS A 48 20.45 15.28 5.66
C LYS A 48 19.14 15.15 4.89
N SER A 49 18.78 16.16 4.10
CA SER A 49 17.57 16.11 3.25
C SER A 49 17.64 14.94 2.27
N PHE A 50 18.80 14.71 1.63
CA PHE A 50 18.97 13.58 0.73
C PHE A 50 18.75 12.23 1.41
N ALA A 51 19.32 12.04 2.61
CA ALA A 51 19.10 10.83 3.41
C ALA A 51 17.60 10.64 3.75
N ILE A 52 16.91 11.72 4.15
CA ILE A 52 15.48 11.69 4.44
C ILE A 52 14.66 11.34 3.19
N GLN A 53 14.97 11.92 2.04
CA GLN A 53 14.30 11.60 0.77
C GLN A 53 14.47 10.12 0.40
N HIS A 54 15.66 9.56 0.61
CA HIS A 54 15.89 8.14 0.39
C HIS A 54 15.04 7.28 1.34
N SER A 55 14.97 7.62 2.62
CA SER A 55 14.11 6.93 3.59
C SER A 55 12.62 7.04 3.24
N LEU A 56 12.16 8.21 2.78
CA LEU A 56 10.78 8.41 2.33
C LEU A 56 10.44 7.53 1.12
N ALA A 57 11.31 7.48 0.12
CA ALA A 57 11.12 6.62 -1.05
C ALA A 57 11.05 5.13 -0.66
N ASN A 58 11.86 4.70 0.31
CA ASN A 58 11.80 3.34 0.83
C ASN A 58 10.47 3.05 1.54
N ILE A 59 10.01 3.97 2.40
CA ILE A 59 8.70 3.84 3.07
C ILE A 59 7.56 3.79 2.06
N GLU A 60 7.57 4.64 1.03
CA GLU A 60 6.56 4.62 -0.03
C GLU A 60 6.51 3.28 -0.76
N GLN A 61 7.66 2.65 -1.01
CA GLN A 61 7.70 1.31 -1.59
C GLN A 61 7.09 0.27 -0.64
N MET A 62 7.48 0.28 0.64
CA MET A 62 6.93 -0.62 1.65
C MET A 62 5.40 -0.46 1.82
N GLN A 63 4.88 0.77 1.74
CA GLN A 63 3.44 1.02 1.78
C GLN A 63 2.70 0.42 0.57
N LYS A 64 3.31 0.40 -0.61
CA LYS A 64 2.75 -0.30 -1.80
C LYS A 64 2.74 -1.81 -1.59
N ASP A 65 3.85 -2.37 -1.11
CA ASP A 65 3.97 -3.81 -0.84
C ASP A 65 2.95 -4.28 0.21
N ILE A 66 2.70 -3.45 1.23
CA ILE A 66 1.65 -3.66 2.23
C ILE A 66 0.25 -3.58 1.62
N ALA A 67 -0.01 -2.61 0.74
CA ALA A 67 -1.31 -2.49 0.07
C ALA A 67 -1.61 -3.73 -0.78
N ASP A 68 -0.63 -4.21 -1.56
CA ASP A 68 -0.76 -5.42 -2.36
C ASP A 68 -1.00 -6.65 -1.48
N SER A 69 -0.24 -6.76 -0.39
CA SER A 69 -0.40 -7.81 0.61
C SER A 69 -1.80 -7.83 1.24
N ARG A 70 -2.32 -6.65 1.60
CA ARG A 70 -3.66 -6.50 2.16
C ARG A 70 -4.74 -6.93 1.16
N ASN A 71 -4.58 -6.61 -0.12
CA ASN A 71 -5.53 -7.00 -1.16
C ASN A 71 -5.62 -8.53 -1.27
N VAL A 72 -4.49 -9.23 -1.33
CA VAL A 72 -4.46 -10.70 -1.40
C VAL A 72 -5.04 -11.35 -0.15
N LEU A 73 -4.70 -10.84 1.04
CA LEU A 73 -5.25 -11.35 2.30
C LEU A 73 -6.76 -11.14 2.41
N SER A 74 -7.26 -9.96 2.03
CA SER A 74 -8.69 -9.65 2.04
C SER A 74 -9.47 -10.55 1.06
N GLN A 75 -8.94 -10.76 -0.15
CA GLN A 75 -9.56 -11.66 -1.11
C GLN A 75 -9.55 -13.11 -0.62
N THR A 76 -8.48 -13.54 0.05
CA THR A 76 -8.39 -14.86 0.70
C THR A 76 -9.44 -15.01 1.79
N GLU A 77 -9.57 -14.04 2.69
CA GLU A 77 -10.55 -14.04 3.77
C GLU A 77 -11.98 -14.12 3.22
N ASN A 78 -12.34 -13.25 2.27
CA ASN A 78 -13.66 -13.25 1.63
C ASN A 78 -14.00 -14.59 0.98
N THR A 79 -13.01 -15.22 0.33
CA THR A 79 -13.17 -16.52 -0.32
C THR A 79 -13.41 -17.62 0.70
N LEU A 80 -12.63 -17.64 1.80
CA LEU A 80 -12.82 -18.59 2.90
C LEU A 80 -14.17 -18.41 3.60
N GLN A 81 -14.62 -17.17 3.82
CA GLN A 81 -15.96 -16.89 4.36
C GLN A 81 -17.07 -17.40 3.43
N GLY A 82 -16.89 -17.32 2.12
CA GLY A 82 -17.80 -17.94 1.13
C GLY A 82 -17.87 -19.46 1.28
N ILE A 83 -16.72 -20.10 1.51
CA ILE A 83 -16.63 -21.55 1.77
C ILE A 83 -17.33 -21.89 3.10
N VAL A 84 -17.08 -21.15 4.18
CA VAL A 84 -17.77 -21.33 5.49
C VAL A 84 -19.29 -21.33 5.33
N LYS A 85 -19.85 -20.38 4.58
CA LYS A 85 -21.29 -20.31 4.30
C LYS A 85 -21.78 -21.54 3.52
N SER A 86 -21.00 -21.99 2.54
CA SER A 86 -21.29 -23.16 1.71
C SER A 86 -21.32 -24.44 2.54
N LEU A 87 -20.33 -24.65 3.41
CA LEU A 87 -20.26 -25.82 4.29
C LEU A 87 -21.35 -25.80 5.37
N THR A 88 -21.67 -24.63 5.92
CA THR A 88 -22.80 -24.48 6.86
C THR A 88 -24.13 -24.87 6.20
N ARG A 89 -24.33 -24.49 4.93
CA ARG A 89 -25.52 -24.91 4.17
C ARG A 89 -25.52 -26.42 3.91
N ALA A 90 -24.38 -27.02 3.61
CA ALA A 90 -24.26 -28.47 3.45
C ALA A 90 -24.61 -29.23 4.74
N ASP A 91 -24.20 -28.73 5.91
CA ASP A 91 -24.58 -29.30 7.21
C ASP A 91 -26.10 -29.25 7.42
N GLN A 92 -26.75 -28.11 7.15
CA GLN A 92 -28.21 -27.96 7.27
C GLN A 92 -28.96 -28.98 6.39
N LEU A 93 -28.53 -29.12 5.13
CA LEU A 93 -29.12 -30.05 4.18
C LEU A 93 -28.90 -31.51 4.58
N THR A 94 -27.71 -31.83 5.10
CA THR A 94 -27.39 -33.18 5.57
C THR A 94 -28.18 -33.54 6.82
N ILE A 95 -28.35 -32.60 7.77
CA ILE A 95 -29.23 -32.78 8.93
C ILE A 95 -30.69 -32.97 8.48
N GLN A 96 -31.13 -32.20 7.49
CA GLN A 96 -32.47 -32.38 6.90
C GLN A 96 -32.63 -33.79 6.33
N ALA A 97 -31.64 -34.29 5.58
CA ALA A 97 -31.65 -35.62 4.97
C ALA A 97 -31.61 -36.77 5.99
N LEU A 98 -30.94 -36.56 7.13
CA LEU A 98 -30.86 -37.50 8.25
C LEU A 98 -32.18 -37.61 9.04
N ASN A 99 -33.12 -36.68 8.88
CA ASN A 99 -34.45 -36.86 9.45
C ASN A 99 -35.14 -38.04 8.74
N GLY A 100 -35.49 -39.09 9.50
CA GLY A 100 -35.93 -40.40 9.00
C GLY A 100 -37.28 -40.46 8.27
N THR A 101 -37.83 -39.33 7.84
CA THR A 101 -39.11 -39.25 7.09
C THR A 101 -38.93 -38.92 5.61
N ASN A 102 -37.70 -38.71 5.12
CA ASN A 102 -37.45 -38.37 3.71
C ASN A 102 -37.59 -39.59 2.79
N SER A 103 -38.26 -39.40 1.67
CA SER A 103 -38.32 -40.33 0.54
C SER A 103 -37.02 -40.30 -0.29
N GLU A 104 -36.76 -41.37 -1.04
CA GLU A 104 -35.59 -41.44 -1.95
C GLU A 104 -35.55 -40.29 -2.97
N LYS A 105 -36.73 -39.84 -3.44
CA LYS A 105 -36.85 -38.69 -4.34
C LYS A 105 -36.40 -37.40 -3.66
N GLU A 106 -36.75 -37.20 -2.40
CA GLU A 106 -36.34 -36.02 -1.62
C GLU A 106 -34.83 -36.03 -1.36
N LEU A 107 -34.25 -37.19 -1.03
CA LEU A 107 -32.79 -37.32 -0.85
C LEU A 107 -32.02 -36.94 -2.11
N LYS A 108 -32.48 -37.36 -3.30
CA LYS A 108 -31.86 -36.98 -4.57
C LYS A 108 -31.96 -35.47 -4.85
N VAL A 109 -33.04 -34.81 -4.44
CA VAL A 109 -33.18 -33.36 -4.54
C VAL A 109 -32.15 -32.66 -3.63
N ILE A 110 -32.02 -33.10 -2.38
CA ILE A 110 -31.01 -32.58 -1.46
C ILE A 110 -29.59 -32.81 -2.02
N GLY A 111 -29.32 -34.00 -2.56
CA GLY A 111 -28.04 -34.31 -3.22
C GLY A 111 -27.72 -33.40 -4.40
N THR A 112 -28.74 -32.95 -5.14
CA THR A 112 -28.57 -31.96 -6.21
C THR A 112 -28.19 -30.58 -5.67
N GLU A 113 -28.72 -30.19 -4.50
CA GLU A 113 -28.33 -28.94 -3.84
C GLU A 113 -26.89 -29.02 -3.29
N ILE A 114 -26.49 -30.16 -2.70
CA ILE A 114 -25.09 -30.40 -2.30
C ILE A 114 -24.14 -30.35 -3.51
N ASP A 115 -24.55 -30.87 -4.68
CA ASP A 115 -23.77 -30.76 -5.92
C ASP A 115 -23.54 -29.30 -6.35
N GLN A 116 -24.53 -28.42 -6.17
CA GLN A 116 -24.34 -26.98 -6.44
C GLN A 116 -23.38 -26.34 -5.43
N ILE A 117 -23.48 -26.71 -4.17
CA ILE A 117 -22.55 -26.24 -3.11
C ILE A 117 -21.12 -26.70 -3.42
N LEU A 118 -20.93 -27.96 -3.82
CA LEU A 118 -19.65 -28.50 -4.26
C LEU A 118 -19.05 -27.66 -5.40
N LYS A 119 -19.83 -27.39 -6.45
CA LYS A 119 -19.39 -26.55 -7.58
C LYS A 119 -19.01 -25.13 -7.14
N GLN A 120 -19.77 -24.54 -6.22
CA GLN A 120 -19.46 -23.24 -5.65
C GLN A 120 -18.14 -23.27 -4.86
N VAL A 121 -17.91 -24.30 -4.05
CA VAL A 121 -16.67 -24.46 -3.28
C VAL A 121 -15.48 -24.66 -4.21
N VAL A 122 -15.59 -25.50 -5.25
CA VAL A 122 -14.53 -25.70 -6.26
C VAL A 122 -14.23 -24.40 -7.01
N TYR A 123 -15.26 -23.62 -7.36
CA TYR A 123 -15.08 -22.30 -7.95
C TYR A 123 -14.29 -21.36 -7.02
N LEU A 124 -14.68 -21.30 -5.75
CA LEU A 124 -13.99 -20.48 -4.74
C LEU A 124 -12.55 -20.96 -4.50
N ALA A 125 -12.32 -22.28 -4.45
CA ALA A 125 -11.00 -22.89 -4.30
C ALA A 125 -10.05 -22.57 -5.46
N ASN A 126 -10.60 -22.24 -6.63
CA ASN A 126 -9.87 -21.82 -7.82
C ASN A 126 -9.91 -20.30 -8.06
N THR A 127 -10.19 -19.50 -7.02
CA THR A 127 -10.18 -18.02 -7.14
C THR A 127 -8.77 -17.51 -7.44
N LYS A 128 -8.70 -16.52 -8.35
CA LYS A 128 -7.47 -15.80 -8.68
C LYS A 128 -7.45 -14.41 -8.07
N GLU A 129 -6.26 -13.96 -7.72
CA GLU A 129 -5.94 -12.58 -7.40
C GLU A 129 -4.62 -12.22 -8.09
N GLN A 130 -4.57 -11.07 -8.75
CA GLN A 130 -3.39 -10.60 -9.50
C GLN A 130 -2.80 -11.67 -10.46
N GLY A 131 -3.67 -12.47 -11.09
CA GLY A 131 -3.28 -13.52 -12.04
C GLY A 131 -2.80 -14.84 -11.41
N ARG A 132 -2.73 -14.94 -10.08
CA ARG A 132 -2.31 -16.14 -9.34
C ARG A 132 -3.47 -16.75 -8.56
N TYR A 133 -3.47 -18.06 -8.39
CA TYR A 133 -4.49 -18.73 -7.58
C TYR A 133 -4.19 -18.59 -6.08
N LEU A 134 -5.17 -18.15 -5.29
CA LEU A 134 -5.03 -17.92 -3.85
C LEU A 134 -4.53 -19.16 -3.09
N PHE A 135 -5.04 -20.32 -3.50
CA PHE A 135 -4.79 -21.62 -2.86
C PHE A 135 -3.83 -22.52 -3.68
N GLY A 136 -3.19 -21.96 -4.71
CA GLY A 136 -2.32 -22.70 -5.63
C GLY A 136 -0.85 -22.75 -5.26
N GLY A 137 -0.45 -22.13 -4.14
CA GLY A 137 0.96 -22.05 -3.76
C GLY A 137 1.83 -21.39 -4.83
N ASP A 138 2.99 -21.99 -5.11
CA ASP A 138 3.95 -21.51 -6.11
C ASP A 138 3.52 -21.75 -7.57
N SER A 139 2.56 -22.64 -7.82
CA SER A 139 2.01 -22.88 -9.17
C SER A 139 0.94 -21.85 -9.56
N ALA A 140 1.07 -21.25 -10.74
CA ALA A 140 0.13 -20.24 -11.26
C ALA A 140 -0.56 -20.62 -12.58
N GLU A 141 -0.13 -21.71 -13.24
CA GLU A 141 -0.54 -22.02 -14.62
C GLU A 141 -1.86 -22.80 -14.71
N LYS A 142 -2.15 -23.62 -13.71
CA LYS A 142 -3.32 -24.51 -13.70
C LYS A 142 -4.22 -24.22 -12.50
N PRO A 143 -5.55 -24.42 -12.62
CA PRO A 143 -6.45 -24.42 -11.48
C PRO A 143 -5.94 -25.41 -10.41
N PRO A 144 -5.81 -24.99 -9.14
CA PRO A 144 -5.29 -25.84 -8.08
C PRO A 144 -6.21 -27.00 -7.69
N PHE A 145 -7.51 -26.94 -7.96
CA PHE A 145 -8.45 -28.00 -7.60
C PHE A 145 -9.30 -28.42 -8.79
N THR A 146 -9.42 -29.72 -9.00
CA THR A 146 -10.44 -30.32 -9.87
C THR A 146 -11.76 -30.53 -9.15
N ASP A 147 -12.80 -30.90 -9.90
CA ASP A 147 -14.16 -31.09 -9.39
C ASP A 147 -14.28 -32.21 -8.33
N ASP A 148 -13.36 -33.17 -8.32
CA ASP A 148 -13.26 -34.26 -7.35
C ASP A 148 -12.41 -33.91 -6.10
N GLY A 149 -11.80 -32.72 -6.09
CA GLY A 149 -10.94 -32.25 -5.01
C GLY A 149 -9.48 -32.64 -5.14
N THR A 150 -9.04 -33.24 -6.25
CA THR A 150 -7.62 -33.51 -6.47
C THR A 150 -6.83 -32.19 -6.56
N TYR A 151 -5.82 -32.03 -5.71
CA TYR A 151 -4.93 -30.88 -5.73
C TYR A 151 -3.91 -30.97 -6.87
N GLN A 152 -3.79 -29.89 -7.65
CA GLN A 152 -2.88 -29.75 -8.80
C GLN A 152 -2.05 -28.46 -8.73
N GLY A 153 -2.04 -27.81 -7.57
CA GLY A 153 -1.23 -26.63 -7.31
C GLY A 153 0.23 -26.95 -6.98
N GLY A 154 0.93 -25.92 -6.54
CA GLY A 154 2.34 -25.98 -6.17
C GLY A 154 2.57 -26.53 -4.76
N GLU A 155 3.78 -27.00 -4.49
CA GLU A 155 4.12 -27.62 -3.21
C GLU A 155 4.49 -26.59 -2.12
N LYS A 156 4.80 -25.35 -2.52
CA LYS A 156 5.31 -24.32 -1.60
C LYS A 156 4.37 -23.13 -1.47
N ASP A 157 4.33 -22.59 -0.26
CA ASP A 157 3.73 -21.27 -0.03
C ASP A 157 4.62 -20.17 -0.65
N ILE A 158 3.99 -19.08 -1.08
CA ILE A 158 4.69 -17.87 -1.51
C ILE A 158 4.73 -16.88 -0.37
N MET A 159 5.96 -16.50 -0.04
CA MET A 159 6.25 -15.51 0.97
C MET A 159 6.45 -14.14 0.32
N TRP A 160 5.80 -13.12 0.88
CA TRP A 160 6.07 -11.72 0.56
C TRP A 160 6.70 -11.05 1.77
N LYS A 161 7.83 -10.38 1.53
CA LYS A 161 8.56 -9.65 2.56
C LYS A 161 7.95 -8.26 2.71
N LEU A 162 7.48 -7.92 3.91
CA LEU A 162 6.93 -6.60 4.20
C LEU A 162 8.01 -5.63 4.68
N ASN A 163 8.97 -6.12 5.47
CA ASN A 163 10.11 -5.35 5.94
C ASN A 163 11.28 -6.28 6.31
N ASP A 164 12.37 -5.71 6.82
CA ASP A 164 13.46 -6.48 7.40
C ASP A 164 13.00 -7.22 8.67
N GLY A 165 12.69 -8.51 8.50
CA GLY A 165 12.35 -9.43 9.59
C GLY A 165 10.90 -9.91 9.61
N TYR A 166 10.02 -9.39 8.74
CA TYR A 166 8.63 -9.84 8.67
C TYR A 166 8.23 -10.25 7.25
N GLU A 167 7.79 -11.50 7.13
CA GLU A 167 7.28 -12.08 5.90
C GLU A 167 5.86 -12.62 6.13
N ILE A 168 5.03 -12.49 5.11
CA ILE A 168 3.68 -13.05 5.10
C ILE A 168 3.54 -14.13 4.04
N LYS A 169 2.67 -15.09 4.30
CA LYS A 169 2.25 -16.08 3.32
C LYS A 169 1.14 -15.49 2.44
N ALA A 170 1.51 -14.90 1.31
CA ALA A 170 0.58 -14.26 0.38
C ALA A 170 -0.28 -15.29 -0.36
N PHE A 171 0.35 -16.32 -0.94
CA PHE A 171 -0.34 -17.43 -1.60
C PHE A 171 0.04 -18.72 -0.91
N ARG A 172 -0.95 -19.44 -0.39
CA ARG A 172 -0.72 -20.67 0.39
C ARG A 172 -1.14 -21.89 -0.40
N LYS A 173 -0.49 -23.03 -0.18
CA LYS A 173 -1.04 -24.29 -0.68
C LYS A 173 -2.36 -24.58 0.04
N GLY A 174 -3.39 -24.88 -0.75
CA GLY A 174 -4.72 -25.18 -0.24
C GLY A 174 -4.96 -26.65 0.08
N ASP A 175 -4.06 -27.55 -0.33
CA ASP A 175 -4.28 -29.01 -0.30
C ASP A 175 -4.77 -29.50 1.06
N ASP A 176 -3.98 -29.23 2.12
CA ASP A 176 -4.26 -29.66 3.49
C ASP A 176 -5.61 -29.15 4.05
N LEU A 177 -6.19 -28.10 3.44
CA LEU A 177 -7.43 -27.47 3.88
C LEU A 177 -8.62 -27.85 3.00
N LEU A 178 -8.49 -27.71 1.68
CA LEU A 178 -9.61 -27.73 0.74
C LEU A 178 -9.80 -29.10 0.08
N THR A 179 -8.77 -29.93 -0.02
CA THR A 179 -8.91 -31.31 -0.53
C THR A 179 -9.91 -32.11 0.33
N PRO A 180 -9.79 -32.13 1.69
CA PRO A 180 -10.76 -32.81 2.53
C PRO A 180 -12.17 -32.21 2.41
N VAL A 181 -12.29 -30.88 2.31
CA VAL A 181 -13.56 -30.18 2.15
C VAL A 181 -14.30 -30.66 0.91
N ILE A 182 -13.63 -30.62 -0.25
CA ILE A 182 -14.23 -30.98 -1.54
C ILE A 182 -14.58 -32.47 -1.55
N GLN A 183 -13.68 -33.33 -1.08
CA GLN A 183 -13.92 -34.77 -1.02
C GLN A 183 -15.10 -35.13 -0.12
N THR A 184 -15.26 -34.49 1.04
CA THR A 184 -16.42 -34.73 1.92
C THR A 184 -17.72 -34.32 1.24
N LEU A 185 -17.76 -33.19 0.52
CA LEU A 185 -18.94 -32.77 -0.24
C LEU A 185 -19.28 -33.74 -1.38
N VAL A 186 -18.27 -34.29 -2.07
CA VAL A 186 -18.45 -35.35 -3.09
C VAL A 186 -19.09 -36.58 -2.45
N LYS A 187 -18.56 -37.06 -1.32
CA LYS A 187 -19.11 -38.23 -0.60
C LYS A 187 -20.55 -37.99 -0.15
N MET A 188 -20.87 -36.81 0.38
CA MET A 188 -22.23 -36.43 0.77
C MET A 188 -23.19 -36.47 -0.42
N LYS A 189 -22.80 -35.85 -1.54
CA LYS A 189 -23.56 -35.83 -2.78
C LYS A 189 -23.83 -37.26 -3.28
N ASP A 190 -22.80 -38.10 -3.33
CA ASP A 190 -22.91 -39.48 -3.82
C ASP A 190 -23.82 -40.34 -2.91
N ALA A 191 -23.70 -40.20 -1.58
CA ALA A 191 -24.56 -40.89 -0.61
C ALA A 191 -26.03 -40.46 -0.71
N LEU A 192 -26.30 -39.17 -0.90
CA LEU A 192 -27.66 -38.65 -1.10
C LEU A 192 -28.27 -39.13 -2.42
N GLN A 193 -27.46 -39.23 -3.48
CA GLN A 193 -27.92 -39.69 -4.80
C GLN A 193 -28.18 -41.20 -4.84
N SER A 194 -27.40 -41.98 -4.08
CA SER A 194 -27.58 -43.44 -3.94
C SER A 194 -28.63 -43.83 -2.89
N GLY A 195 -29.06 -42.89 -2.04
CA GLY A 195 -30.02 -43.12 -0.97
C GLY A 195 -29.43 -43.76 0.30
N ASP A 196 -28.09 -43.79 0.43
CA ASP A 196 -27.40 -44.35 1.60
C ASP A 196 -27.38 -43.36 2.77
N GLN A 197 -28.48 -43.32 3.53
CA GLN A 197 -28.60 -42.45 4.71
C GLN A 197 -27.63 -42.80 5.84
N ASN A 198 -27.21 -44.06 5.96
CA ASN A 198 -26.32 -44.49 7.04
C ASN A 198 -24.91 -43.90 6.87
N ALA A 199 -24.50 -43.66 5.63
CA ALA A 199 -23.22 -43.01 5.32
C ALA A 199 -23.21 -41.50 5.61
N LEU A 200 -24.36 -40.83 5.76
CA LEU A 200 -24.41 -39.37 5.92
C LEU A 200 -23.94 -38.87 7.28
N GLN A 201 -24.18 -39.62 8.35
CA GLN A 201 -23.79 -39.23 9.70
C GLN A 201 -22.27 -39.03 9.85
N PRO A 202 -21.39 -39.97 9.43
CA PRO A 202 -19.94 -39.74 9.50
C PRO A 202 -19.48 -38.59 8.60
N PHE A 203 -20.09 -38.39 7.43
CA PHE A 203 -19.74 -37.28 6.54
C PHE A 203 -20.13 -35.94 7.13
N LEU A 204 -21.27 -35.83 7.82
CA LEU A 204 -21.65 -34.63 8.57
C LEU A 204 -20.58 -34.24 9.60
N GLU A 205 -20.06 -35.22 10.34
CA GLU A 205 -18.99 -34.97 11.32
C GLU A 205 -17.63 -34.63 10.66
N GLU A 206 -17.32 -35.20 9.49
CA GLU A 206 -16.18 -34.75 8.67
C GLU A 206 -16.36 -33.28 8.23
N ASN A 207 -17.55 -32.91 7.75
CA ASN A 207 -17.81 -31.56 7.24
C ASN A 207 -17.74 -30.49 8.34
N LYS A 208 -18.19 -30.81 9.56
CA LYS A 208 -18.01 -29.92 10.73
C LYS A 208 -16.52 -29.69 11.05
N LYS A 209 -15.70 -30.74 11.01
CA LYS A 209 -14.23 -30.59 11.21
C LYS A 209 -13.58 -29.77 10.10
N ASN A 210 -14.03 -29.97 8.86
CA ASN A 210 -13.59 -29.17 7.71
C ASN A 210 -14.00 -27.70 7.89
N LEU A 211 -15.24 -27.44 8.31
CA LEU A 211 -15.75 -26.11 8.64
C LEU A 211 -14.89 -25.43 9.72
N ASP A 212 -14.60 -26.11 10.82
CA ASP A 212 -13.72 -25.60 11.89
C ASP A 212 -12.32 -25.28 11.35
N SER A 213 -11.77 -26.13 10.48
CA SER A 213 -10.46 -25.91 9.87
C SER A 213 -10.44 -24.67 8.98
N VAL A 214 -11.50 -24.43 8.20
CA VAL A 214 -11.67 -23.23 7.36
C VAL A 214 -11.85 -21.98 8.22
N ILE A 215 -12.60 -22.05 9.32
CA ILE A 215 -12.77 -20.95 10.28
C ILE A 215 -11.42 -20.60 10.94
N ASN A 216 -10.65 -21.60 11.34
CA ASN A 216 -9.31 -21.41 11.91
C ASN A 216 -8.38 -20.73 10.91
N ARG A 217 -8.39 -21.16 9.64
CA ARG A 217 -7.60 -20.50 8.59
C ARG A 217 -8.07 -19.06 8.33
N THR A 218 -9.38 -18.81 8.34
CA THR A 218 -9.95 -17.46 8.19
C THR A 218 -9.47 -16.55 9.31
N THR A 219 -9.47 -17.05 10.55
CA THR A 219 -8.99 -16.33 11.73
C THR A 219 -7.49 -16.02 11.65
N GLU A 220 -6.69 -16.97 11.17
CA GLU A 220 -5.25 -16.77 10.96
C GLU A 220 -4.97 -15.66 9.91
N VAL A 221 -5.73 -15.65 8.82
CA VAL A 221 -5.66 -14.61 7.78
C VAL A 221 -6.06 -13.26 8.35
N GLY A 222 -7.14 -13.19 9.14
CA GLY A 222 -7.57 -11.96 9.82
C GLY A 222 -6.52 -11.41 10.79
N ALA A 223 -5.85 -12.27 11.57
CA ALA A 223 -4.74 -11.87 12.44
C ALA A 223 -3.54 -11.32 11.65
N THR A 224 -3.23 -11.95 10.51
CA THR A 224 -2.19 -11.46 9.60
C THR A 224 -2.56 -10.09 9.03
N MET A 225 -3.82 -9.90 8.61
CA MET A 225 -4.32 -8.63 8.09
C MET A 225 -4.25 -7.50 9.13
N SER A 226 -4.59 -7.78 10.39
CA SER A 226 -4.43 -6.83 11.51
C SER A 226 -2.96 -6.42 11.71
N THR A 227 -2.04 -7.37 11.54
CA THR A 227 -0.60 -7.09 11.61
C THR A 227 -0.15 -6.18 10.46
N VAL A 228 -0.62 -6.45 9.24
CA VAL A 228 -0.38 -5.61 8.05
C VAL A 228 -0.88 -4.18 8.26
N ASP A 229 -2.06 -4.01 8.86
CA ASP A 229 -2.62 -2.68 9.16
C ASP A 229 -1.81 -1.92 10.22
N THR A 230 -1.30 -2.64 11.21
CA THR A 230 -0.40 -2.09 12.22
C THR A 230 0.89 -1.59 11.56
N PHE A 231 1.49 -2.38 10.67
CA PHE A 231 2.66 -1.95 9.89
C PHE A 231 2.37 -0.72 9.03
N ASN A 232 1.22 -0.68 8.35
CA ASN A 232 0.84 0.48 7.54
C ASN A 232 0.73 1.76 8.38
N THR A 233 0.19 1.64 9.59
CA THR A 233 0.05 2.76 10.55
C THR A 233 1.43 3.27 10.96
N ILE A 234 2.33 2.37 11.38
CA ILE A 234 3.71 2.72 11.78
C ILE A 234 4.46 3.41 10.64
N LEU A 235 4.37 2.89 9.41
CA LEU A 235 5.03 3.48 8.25
C LEU A 235 4.45 4.86 7.90
N SER A 236 3.14 5.05 8.07
CA SER A 236 2.49 6.34 7.84
C SER A 236 2.96 7.40 8.85
N GLU A 237 3.11 7.02 10.12
CA GLU A 237 3.67 7.88 11.17
C GLU A 237 5.14 8.22 10.90
N GLN A 238 5.96 7.23 10.50
CA GLN A 238 7.35 7.46 10.14
C GLN A 238 7.49 8.37 8.90
N ASN A 239 6.63 8.18 7.90
CA ASN A 239 6.58 9.04 6.72
C ASN A 239 6.30 10.48 7.12
N LEU A 240 5.28 10.71 7.95
CA LEU A 240 4.93 12.05 8.45
C LEU A 240 6.09 12.69 9.21
N ALA A 241 6.70 11.98 10.16
CA ALA A 241 7.83 12.49 10.94
C ALA A 241 9.04 12.85 10.05
N LEU A 242 9.34 12.03 9.04
CA LEU A 242 10.40 12.33 8.07
C LEU A 242 10.07 13.53 7.18
N GLN A 243 8.80 13.69 6.78
CA GLN A 243 8.36 14.87 6.03
C GLN A 243 8.47 16.14 6.87
N GLU A 244 8.10 16.10 8.15
CA GLU A 244 8.26 17.22 9.09
C GLU A 244 9.74 17.58 9.27
N ASN A 245 10.59 16.59 9.55
CA ASN A 245 12.04 16.79 9.64
C ASN A 245 12.63 17.39 8.35
N ARG A 246 12.15 16.97 7.18
CA ARG A 246 12.59 17.54 5.90
C ARG A 246 12.19 19.00 5.78
N LYS A 247 10.96 19.36 6.17
CA LYS A 247 10.50 20.75 6.17
C LYS A 247 11.31 21.62 7.11
N GLU A 248 11.62 21.14 8.32
CA GLU A 248 12.48 21.91 9.25
C GLU A 248 13.88 22.21 8.69
N ILE A 249 14.40 21.31 7.84
CA ILE A 249 15.71 21.46 7.21
C ILE A 249 15.64 22.34 5.94
N GLU A 250 14.61 22.17 5.12
CA GLU A 250 14.52 22.76 3.79
C GLU A 250 13.69 24.04 3.72
N ASP A 251 12.67 24.22 4.55
CA ASP A 251 11.69 25.29 4.38
C ASP A 251 12.21 26.60 4.96
N VAL A 252 11.97 27.69 4.23
CA VAL A 252 12.22 29.05 4.71
C VAL A 252 11.02 29.54 5.51
N ASP A 253 11.27 30.34 6.55
CA ASP A 253 10.21 31.15 7.13
C ASP A 253 9.76 32.18 6.09
N LEU A 254 8.59 31.95 5.50
CA LEU A 254 8.05 32.82 4.45
C LEU A 254 7.81 34.24 4.95
N ALA A 255 7.48 34.45 6.22
CA ALA A 255 7.27 35.80 6.76
C ALA A 255 8.58 36.57 6.78
N VAL A 256 9.67 35.92 7.24
CA VAL A 256 11.02 36.49 7.20
C VAL A 256 11.48 36.69 5.77
N ALA A 257 11.32 35.70 4.89
CA ALA A 257 11.77 35.78 3.49
C ALA A 257 11.05 36.88 2.69
N ILE A 258 9.74 37.07 2.90
CA ILE A 258 8.98 38.15 2.29
C ILE A 258 9.45 39.51 2.83
N SER A 259 9.70 39.61 4.14
CA SER A 259 10.24 40.82 4.76
C SER A 259 11.61 41.19 4.19
N ASP A 260 12.52 40.22 4.06
CA ASP A 260 13.85 40.40 3.49
C ASP A 260 13.76 40.82 2.02
N LEU A 261 12.90 40.19 1.22
CA LEU A 261 12.66 40.57 -0.17
C LEU A 261 12.13 42.01 -0.29
N ALA A 262 11.18 42.40 0.57
CA ALA A 262 10.64 43.76 0.59
C ALA A 262 11.72 44.78 0.95
N TYR A 263 12.56 44.47 1.94
CA TYR A 263 13.69 45.30 2.35
C TYR A 263 14.72 45.48 1.22
N ILE A 264 15.09 44.39 0.53
CA ILE A 264 16.02 44.44 -0.61
C ILE A 264 15.43 45.23 -1.79
N ASN A 265 14.14 45.07 -2.08
CA ASN A 265 13.46 45.87 -3.11
C ASN A 265 13.51 47.37 -2.79
N ALA A 266 13.18 47.76 -1.56
CA ALA A 266 13.23 49.16 -1.13
C ALA A 266 14.67 49.71 -1.19
N THR A 267 15.65 48.92 -0.78
CA THR A 267 17.08 49.29 -0.82
C THR A 267 17.57 49.44 -2.26
N TYR A 268 17.14 48.58 -3.18
CA TYR A 268 17.45 48.66 -4.60
C TYR A 268 16.92 49.95 -5.23
N GLU A 269 15.65 50.29 -4.99
CA GLU A 269 15.03 51.53 -5.47
C GLU A 269 15.71 52.78 -4.90
N ALA A 270 16.00 52.79 -3.59
CA ALA A 270 16.71 53.89 -2.94
C ALA A 270 18.12 54.07 -3.52
N THR A 271 18.85 52.98 -3.77
CA THR A 271 20.20 52.99 -4.35
C THR A 271 20.16 53.53 -5.78
N LEU A 272 19.19 53.09 -6.61
CA LEU A 272 18.98 53.64 -7.95
C LEU A 272 18.76 55.15 -7.94
N LYS A 273 17.94 55.65 -7.00
CA LYS A 273 17.68 57.09 -6.85
C LYS A 273 18.92 57.87 -6.41
N ALA A 274 19.69 57.33 -5.47
CA ALA A 274 20.95 57.93 -5.02
C ALA A 274 21.96 58.03 -6.16
N ILE A 275 22.13 56.97 -6.95
CA ILE A 275 23.02 56.94 -8.13
C ILE A 275 22.55 57.94 -9.19
N SER A 276 21.25 58.01 -9.46
CA SER A 276 20.67 59.00 -10.38
C SER A 276 20.99 60.44 -9.95
N THR A 277 20.97 60.71 -8.65
CA THR A 277 21.27 62.04 -8.09
C THR A 277 22.77 62.34 -8.18
N MET A 278 23.64 61.41 -7.80
CA MET A 278 25.10 61.56 -7.90
C MET A 278 25.56 61.78 -9.36
N SER A 279 24.96 61.07 -10.31
CA SER A 279 25.27 61.23 -11.72
C SER A 279 24.90 62.64 -12.23
N LYS A 280 23.74 63.17 -11.85
CA LYS A 280 23.28 64.52 -12.20
C LYS A 280 24.17 65.62 -11.62
N THR A 281 24.55 65.53 -10.35
CA THR A 281 25.43 66.54 -9.71
C THR A 281 26.84 66.54 -10.32
N SER A 282 27.40 65.36 -10.62
CA SER A 282 28.75 65.29 -11.22
C SER A 282 28.84 65.87 -12.63
N ILE A 283 27.72 65.89 -13.37
CA ILE A 283 27.64 66.51 -14.70
C ILE A 283 27.51 68.04 -14.58
N LEU A 284 26.76 68.53 -13.58
CA LEU A 284 26.58 69.97 -13.33
C LEU A 284 27.84 70.64 -12.75
N ASP A 285 28.65 69.94 -11.96
CA ASP A 285 29.95 70.45 -11.48
C ASP A 285 31.05 70.48 -12.57
N TYR A 286 30.77 69.94 -13.76
CA TYR A 286 31.72 69.90 -14.90
C TYR A 286 31.31 70.81 -16.06
N MET A 287 30.18 71.53 -15.93
CA MET A 287 29.77 72.62 -16.82
C MET A 287 30.19 73.97 -16.25
#